data_AF-A0A4R4TQW0-F1
#
_entry.id   AF-A0A4R4TQW0-F1
#
_cell.length_a   1.000
_cell.length_b   1.000
_cell.length_c   1.000
_cell.angle_alpha   90.00
_cell.angle_beta   90.00
_cell.angle_gamma   90.00
#
_symmetry.space_group_name_H-M   'P 1'
#
loop_
_entity.id
_entity.type
_entity.pdbx_description
1 polymer ?
#
loop_
_entity_poly.entity_id
_entity_poly.type
_entity_poly.pdbx_seq_one_letter_code
_entity_poly.pdbx_strand_id
1 'polypeptide(L)'
;MAMRTGDLDGALQAAEMADSAWAAGSPISPANWAQIRVGTGVAHLLKGNLEGTAEELTKLLTLDPGMRLTTVTRYLADLDRRLNGPRMQGSPLAVQLRQQIRDFNAAALTDDADRESP
;
A
#
# COMPACT_ATOMS: atom_id res chain seq x y z
N MET A 1 -14.25 23.61 -10.33
CA MET A 1 -13.39 22.83 -9.40
C MET A 1 -14.21 21.67 -8.82
N ALA A 2 -14.29 20.54 -9.53
CA ALA A 2 -15.04 19.33 -9.12
C ALA A 2 -14.20 18.03 -9.25
N MET A 3 -12.94 18.15 -9.66
CA MET A 3 -12.10 17.02 -10.06
C MET A 3 -11.62 16.16 -8.88
N ARG A 4 -11.59 16.71 -7.66
CA ARG A 4 -11.00 16.03 -6.50
C ARG A 4 -11.82 14.83 -6.01
N THR A 5 -13.14 14.88 -6.11
CA THR A 5 -14.01 13.79 -5.62
C THR A 5 -14.12 12.66 -6.64
N GLY A 6 -14.28 13.00 -7.92
CA GLY A 6 -14.40 12.01 -9.00
C GLY A 6 -13.13 11.17 -9.21
N ASP A 7 -11.94 11.74 -8.97
CA ASP A 7 -10.67 11.01 -9.02
C ASP A 7 -10.54 9.99 -7.88
N LEU A 8 -11.10 10.30 -6.70
CA LEU A 8 -11.06 9.41 -5.55
C LEU A 8 -12.01 8.23 -5.68
N ASP A 9 -13.21 8.44 -6.23
CA ASP A 9 -14.18 7.37 -6.43
C ASP A 9 -13.74 6.45 -7.59
N GLY A 10 -13.10 7.00 -8.62
CA GLY A 10 -12.43 6.22 -9.66
C GLY A 10 -11.30 5.34 -9.12
N ALA A 11 -10.51 5.83 -8.15
CA ALA A 11 -9.47 5.04 -7.50
C ALA A 11 -10.04 3.87 -6.67
N LEU A 12 -11.16 4.10 -5.98
CA LEU A 12 -11.85 3.04 -5.21
C LEU A 12 -12.38 1.94 -6.13
N GLN A 13 -13.06 2.32 -7.22
CA GLN A 13 -13.54 1.35 -8.21
C GLN A 13 -12.41 0.55 -8.85
N ALA A 14 -11.28 1.20 -9.15
CA ALA A 14 -10.10 0.53 -9.68
C ALA A 14 -9.51 -0.50 -8.69
N ALA A 15 -9.54 -0.22 -7.38
CA ALA A 15 -9.12 -1.18 -6.35
C ALA A 15 -10.03 -2.40 -6.28
N GLU A 16 -11.35 -2.23 -6.29
CA GLU A 16 -12.28 -3.37 -6.31
C GLU A 16 -12.09 -4.28 -7.53
N MET A 17 -11.85 -3.67 -8.71
CA MET A 17 -11.56 -4.42 -9.93
C MET A 17 -10.23 -5.17 -9.84
N ALA A 18 -9.19 -4.56 -9.28
CA ALA A 18 -7.90 -5.20 -9.07
C ALA A 18 -7.99 -6.36 -8.07
N ASP A 19 -8.80 -6.23 -7.03
CA ASP A 19 -9.04 -7.26 -6.00
C ASP A 19 -9.72 -8.48 -6.63
N SER A 20 -10.77 -8.22 -7.41
CA SER A 20 -11.51 -9.26 -8.13
C SER A 20 -10.61 -9.99 -9.13
N ALA A 21 -9.78 -9.25 -9.87
CA ALA A 21 -8.84 -9.83 -10.83
C ALA A 21 -7.76 -10.69 -10.13
N TRP A 22 -7.19 -10.20 -9.03
CA TRP A 22 -6.20 -10.93 -8.24
C TRP A 22 -6.78 -12.22 -7.65
N ALA A 23 -7.96 -12.13 -7.03
CA ALA A 23 -8.65 -13.30 -6.47
C ALA A 23 -9.02 -14.34 -7.54
N ALA A 24 -9.31 -13.89 -8.77
CA ALA A 24 -9.57 -14.77 -9.90
C ALA A 24 -8.30 -15.39 -10.53
N GLY A 25 -7.10 -15.09 -10.01
CA GLY A 25 -5.83 -15.57 -10.57
C GLY A 25 -5.46 -14.92 -11.91
N SER A 26 -6.04 -13.75 -12.20
CA SER A 26 -5.73 -12.98 -13.42
C SER A 26 -4.25 -12.55 -13.39
N PRO A 27 -3.56 -12.45 -14.54
CA PRO A 27 -2.13 -12.15 -14.62
C PRO A 27 -1.83 -10.66 -14.38
N ILE A 28 -2.33 -10.08 -13.29
CA ILE A 28 -1.92 -8.76 -12.83
C ILE A 28 -0.58 -8.89 -12.11
N SER A 29 0.41 -8.07 -12.51
CA SER A 29 1.69 -8.04 -11.81
C SER A 29 1.50 -7.58 -10.35
N PRO A 30 2.22 -8.18 -9.37
CA PRO A 30 2.19 -7.72 -7.98
C PRO A 30 2.44 -6.22 -7.82
N ALA A 31 3.28 -5.63 -8.67
CA ALA A 31 3.55 -4.19 -8.67
C ALA A 31 2.31 -3.36 -9.05
N ASN A 32 1.56 -3.77 -10.08
CA ASN A 32 0.36 -3.06 -10.51
C ASN A 32 -0.75 -3.17 -9.48
N TRP A 33 -0.95 -4.36 -8.93
CA TRP A 33 -1.90 -4.59 -7.85
C TRP A 33 -1.56 -3.74 -6.62
N ALA A 34 -0.28 -3.71 -6.24
CA ALA A 34 0.16 -2.91 -5.10
C ALA A 34 0.04 -1.41 -5.34
N GLN A 35 0.34 -0.93 -6.55
CA GLN A 35 0.21 0.47 -6.92
C GLN A 35 -1.24 0.96 -6.74
N ILE A 36 -2.23 0.16 -7.16
CA ILE A 36 -3.64 0.49 -7.04
C ILE A 36 -4.03 0.62 -5.56
N ARG A 37 -3.64 -0.35 -4.71
CA ARG A 37 -3.92 -0.29 -3.27
C ARG A 37 -3.28 0.90 -2.57
N VAL A 38 -2.01 1.19 -2.87
CA VAL A 38 -1.35 2.36 -2.27
C VAL A 38 -2.03 3.64 -2.73
N GLY A 39 -2.44 3.74 -4.00
CA GLY A 39 -3.26 4.84 -4.51
C GLY A 39 -4.55 5.02 -3.72
N THR A 40 -5.28 3.94 -3.48
CA THR A 40 -6.53 3.94 -2.71
C THR A 40 -6.30 4.25 -1.23
N GLY A 41 -5.26 3.70 -0.61
CA GLY A 41 -4.85 4.04 0.75
C GLY A 41 -4.53 5.54 0.90
N VAL A 42 -3.86 6.13 -0.10
CA VAL A 42 -3.62 7.59 -0.16
C VAL A 42 -4.92 8.37 -0.34
N ALA A 43 -5.86 7.89 -1.16
CA ALA A 43 -7.17 8.49 -1.32
C ALA A 43 -7.93 8.54 0.02
N HIS A 44 -7.93 7.44 0.78
CA HIS A 44 -8.48 7.36 2.13
C HIS A 44 -7.81 8.36 3.09
N LEU A 45 -6.47 8.44 3.10
CA LEU A 45 -5.74 9.44 3.90
C LEU A 45 -6.16 10.86 3.57
N LEU A 46 -6.31 11.18 2.28
CA LEU A 46 -6.71 12.52 1.85
C LEU A 46 -8.16 12.86 2.23
N LYS A 47 -9.04 11.84 2.33
CA LYS A 47 -10.40 11.96 2.87
C LYS A 47 -10.44 11.98 4.41
N GLY A 48 -9.31 11.79 5.09
CA GLY A 48 -9.23 11.71 6.56
C GLY A 48 -9.70 10.37 7.14
N ASN A 49 -9.89 9.36 6.30
CA ASN A 49 -10.28 8.01 6.69
C ASN A 49 -9.02 7.17 6.88
N LEU A 50 -8.48 7.10 8.10
CA LEU A 50 -7.23 6.40 8.37
C LEU A 50 -7.45 4.88 8.44
N GLU A 51 -8.66 4.46 8.81
CA GLU A 51 -9.11 3.07 8.84
C GLU A 51 -9.13 2.46 7.44
N GLY A 52 -9.64 3.16 6.44
CA GLY A 52 -9.61 2.72 5.04
C GLY A 52 -8.18 2.63 4.49
N THR A 53 -7.26 3.47 4.96
CA THR A 53 -5.83 3.31 4.66
C THR A 53 -5.26 2.05 5.30
N ALA A 54 -5.66 1.73 6.53
CA ALA A 54 -5.23 0.52 7.24
C ALA A 54 -5.71 -0.76 6.56
N GLU A 55 -6.94 -0.76 6.03
CA GLU A 55 -7.50 -1.89 5.28
C GLU A 55 -6.67 -2.20 4.03
N GLU A 56 -6.36 -1.18 3.22
CA GLU A 56 -5.54 -1.36 2.02
C GLU A 56 -4.10 -1.79 2.34
N LEU A 57 -3.53 -1.24 3.42
CA LEU A 57 -2.22 -1.66 3.92
C LEU A 57 -2.23 -3.13 4.37
N THR A 58 -3.26 -3.57 5.09
CA THR A 58 -3.37 -4.95 5.56
C THR A 58 -3.29 -5.93 4.40
N LYS A 59 -3.98 -5.65 3.29
CA LYS A 59 -3.94 -6.47 2.08
C LYS A 59 -2.55 -6.50 1.43
N LEU A 60 -1.83 -5.37 1.42
CA LEU A 60 -0.45 -5.31 0.89
C LEU A 60 0.52 -6.14 1.72
N LEU A 61 0.36 -6.11 3.05
CA LEU A 61 1.24 -6.77 3.98
C LEU A 61 1.12 -8.30 3.93
N THR A 62 0.08 -8.86 3.30
CA THR A 62 -0.07 -10.30 3.06
C THR A 62 0.67 -10.79 1.81
N LEU A 63 1.33 -9.92 1.05
CA LEU A 63 2.12 -10.35 -0.10
C LEU A 63 3.24 -11.30 0.33
N ASP A 64 3.34 -12.42 -0.39
CA ASP A 64 4.41 -13.39 -0.22
C ASP A 64 5.77 -12.72 -0.46
N PRO A 65 6.85 -13.16 0.22
CA PRO A 65 8.18 -12.55 0.10
C PRO A 65 8.64 -12.35 -1.35
N GLY A 66 8.49 -13.36 -2.21
CA GLY A 66 8.84 -13.26 -3.64
C GLY A 66 8.02 -12.26 -4.47
N MET A 67 6.92 -11.74 -3.93
CA MET A 67 6.08 -10.71 -4.55
C MET A 67 6.36 -9.31 -3.99
N ARG A 68 7.24 -9.17 -3.01
CA ARG A 68 7.61 -7.89 -2.36
C ARG A 68 8.68 -7.14 -3.15
N LEU A 69 8.45 -7.00 -4.45
CA LEU A 69 9.37 -6.38 -5.40
C LEU A 69 9.81 -4.99 -4.92
N THR A 70 11.00 -4.53 -5.32
CA THR A 70 11.53 -3.18 -4.99
C THR A 70 10.52 -2.05 -5.26
N THR A 71 9.73 -2.18 -6.32
CA THR A 71 8.68 -1.20 -6.64
C THR A 71 7.57 -1.17 -5.57
N VAL A 72 7.17 -2.34 -5.06
CA VAL A 72 6.14 -2.46 -4.00
C VAL A 72 6.64 -1.82 -2.71
N THR A 73 7.87 -2.13 -2.29
CA THR A 73 8.45 -1.57 -1.07
C THR A 73 8.67 -0.05 -1.18
N ARG A 74 8.95 0.46 -2.39
CA ARG A 74 9.01 1.90 -2.67
C ARG A 74 7.66 2.58 -2.49
N TYR A 75 6.57 2.00 -3.00
CA TYR A 75 5.24 2.57 -2.81
C TYR A 75 4.85 2.63 -1.33
N LEU A 76 5.19 1.59 -0.56
CA LEU A 76 4.96 1.57 0.88
C LEU A 76 5.82 2.60 1.61
N ALA A 77 7.08 2.79 1.22
CA ALA A 77 7.93 3.85 1.77
C ALA A 77 7.36 5.26 1.49
N ASP A 78 6.76 5.48 0.33
CA ASP A 78 6.08 6.73 0.01
C ASP A 78 4.85 6.96 0.90
N LEU A 79 4.12 5.90 1.23
CA LEU A 79 2.99 5.95 2.16
C LEU A 79 3.44 6.20 3.61
N ASP A 80 4.52 5.58 4.09
CA ASP A 80 5.13 5.86 5.41
C ASP A 80 5.44 7.35 5.57
N ARG A 81 6.03 7.97 4.53
CA ARG A 81 6.35 9.40 4.55
C ARG A 81 5.10 10.28 4.69
N ARG A 82 3.98 9.90 4.07
CA ARG A 82 2.70 10.61 4.20
C ARG A 82 2.09 10.44 5.59
N LEU A 83 2.16 9.23 6.14
CA LEU A 83 1.71 8.92 7.51
C LEU A 83 2.56 9.64 8.58
N ASN A 84 3.80 10.03 8.26
CA ASN A 84 4.63 10.88 9.13
C ASN A 84 4.28 12.38 9.05
N GLY A 85 3.32 12.77 8.21
CA GLY A 85 2.99 14.16 7.99
C GLY A 85 2.34 14.84 9.21
N PRO A 86 2.36 16.19 9.27
CA PRO A 86 1.79 16.94 10.40
C PRO A 86 0.34 16.59 10.74
N ARG A 87 -0.48 16.27 9.74
CA ARG A 87 -1.89 15.92 9.91
C ARG A 87 -2.10 14.63 10.71
N MET A 88 -1.12 13.73 10.68
CA MET A 88 -1.18 12.42 11.31
C MET A 88 -0.39 12.37 12.62
N GLN A 89 0.21 13.50 13.04
CA GLN A 89 0.94 13.57 14.30
C GLN A 89 0.02 13.24 15.48
N GLY A 90 0.51 12.42 16.39
CA GLY A 90 -0.24 11.98 17.56
C GLY A 90 -1.28 10.89 17.29
N SER A 91 -1.52 10.48 16.05
CA SER A 91 -2.41 9.36 15.74
C SER A 91 -1.72 8.01 16.07
N PRO A 92 -2.24 7.23 17.03
CA PRO A 92 -1.66 5.92 17.36
C PRO A 92 -1.74 4.94 16.19
N LEU A 93 -2.82 5.00 15.42
CA LEU A 93 -3.01 4.16 14.23
C LEU A 93 -1.99 4.51 13.15
N ALA A 94 -1.71 5.81 12.92
CA ALA A 94 -0.67 6.19 11.96
C ALA A 94 0.71 5.68 12.38
N VAL A 95 1.04 5.74 13.68
CA VAL A 95 2.29 5.18 14.21
C VAL A 95 2.37 3.68 13.99
N GLN A 96 1.29 2.94 14.26
CA GLN A 96 1.23 1.49 14.06
C GLN A 96 1.42 1.11 12.58
N LEU A 97 0.69 1.77 11.67
CA LEU A 97 0.78 1.48 10.22
C LEU A 97 2.20 1.72 9.69
N ARG A 98 2.87 2.77 10.16
CA ARG A 98 4.26 3.06 9.79
C ARG A 98 5.22 1.99 10.27
N GLN A 99 5.02 1.46 11.48
CA GLN A 99 5.84 0.36 11.98
C GLN A 99 5.67 -0.88 11.09
N GLN A 100 4.43 -1.26 10.79
CA GLN A 100 4.13 -2.41 9.91
C GLN A 100 4.76 -2.26 8.52
N ILE A 101 4.71 -1.06 7.93
CA ILE A 101 5.37 -0.76 6.64
C ILE A 101 6.88 -1.01 6.73
N ARG A 102 7.53 -0.52 7.79
CA ARG A 102 8.98 -0.65 7.97
C ARG A 102 9.39 -2.10 8.16
N ASP A 103 8.64 -2.85 8.96
CA ASP A 103 8.90 -4.27 9.21
C ASP A 103 8.78 -5.08 7.91
N PHE A 104 7.73 -4.82 7.12
CA PHE A 104 7.54 -5.46 5.82
C PHE A 104 8.66 -5.15 4.84
N ASN A 105 9.05 -3.87 4.72
CA ASN A 105 10.14 -3.45 3.83
C ASN A 105 11.50 -4.02 4.27
N ALA A 106 11.77 -4.10 5.57
CA ALA A 106 13.01 -4.70 6.10
C ALA A 106 13.08 -6.21 5.80
N ALA A 107 11.95 -6.92 5.95
CA ALA A 107 11.87 -8.33 5.60
C ALA A 107 12.10 -8.58 4.11
N ALA A 108 11.58 -7.72 3.23
CA ALA A 108 11.80 -7.82 1.79
C ALA A 108 13.28 -7.65 1.39
N LEU A 109 13.99 -6.71 2.02
CA LEU A 109 15.43 -6.50 1.78
C LEU A 109 16.29 -7.69 2.21
N THR A 110 15.90 -8.36 3.30
CA THR A 110 16.63 -9.55 3.80
C THR A 110 16.48 -10.72 2.83
N ASP A 111 15.25 -10.93 2.34
CA ASP A 111 14.91 -11.99 1.39
C ASP A 111 15.59 -11.81 0.02
N ASP A 112 15.75 -10.56 -0.46
CA ASP A 112 16.56 -10.28 -1.67
C ASP A 112 18.04 -10.65 -1.44
N ALA A 113 18.63 -10.28 -0.30
CA ALA A 113 20.03 -10.59 0.00
C ALA A 113 20.30 -12.11 0.13
N ASP A 114 19.36 -12.85 0.70
CA ASP A 114 19.43 -14.32 0.81
C ASP A 114 19.35 -15.00 -0.58
N ARG A 115 18.58 -14.44 -1.52
CA ARG A 115 18.49 -14.95 -2.90
C ARG A 115 19.73 -14.67 -3.76
N GLU A 116 20.45 -13.59 -3.46
CA GLU A 116 21.68 -13.22 -4.18
C GLU A 116 22.93 -13.94 -3.64
N SER A 117 22.80 -14.73 -2.57
CA SER A 117 23.89 -15.52 -2.00
C SER A 117 24.01 -16.90 -2.68
N PRO A 118 25.13 -17.20 -3.38
CA PRO A 118 25.32 -18.44 -4.16
C PRO A 118 25.60 -19.70 -3.33
#